data_AF-A0A3D0ZN18-F1
#
_entry.id   AF-A0A3D0ZN18-F1
#
_cell.length_a   1.000
_cell.length_b   1.000
_cell.length_c   1.000
_cell.angle_alpha   90.00
_cell.angle_beta   90.00
_cell.angle_gamma   90.00
#
_symmetry.space_group_name_H-M   'P 1'
#
loop_
_entity.id
_entity.type
_entity.pdbx_description
1 polymer ?
#
loop_
_entity_poly.entity_id
_entity_poly.type
_entity_poly.pdbx_seq_one_letter_code
_entity_poly.pdbx_strand_id
1 'polypeptide(L)'
;SWQMGVCRYQDNDLEWFRLLSLSVRPKHKFKRSSLELLGRRKPTEAEAVKVQPDVVIVELRYEGQDVRLAMKFDAYAGLSSWLEAGPVIGVGTWR
;
A
#
# COMPACT_ATOMS: atom_id res chain seq x y z
N SER A 1 -7.10 -13.01 4.95
CA SER A 1 -7.56 -12.29 6.16
C SER A 1 -6.75 -11.02 6.32
N TRP A 2 -7.34 -9.96 6.91
CA TRP A 2 -6.63 -8.71 7.22
C TRP A 2 -5.57 -8.94 8.30
N GLN A 3 -4.44 -8.23 8.21
CA GLN A 3 -3.34 -8.30 9.17
C GLN A 3 -2.87 -6.89 9.50
N MET A 4 -2.67 -6.62 10.79
CA MET A 4 -2.12 -5.37 11.28
C MET A 4 -0.63 -5.29 11.01
N GLY A 5 -0.18 -4.13 10.54
CA GLY A 5 1.20 -3.90 10.20
C GLY A 5 1.54 -2.43 9.98
N VAL A 6 2.82 -2.19 9.75
CA VAL A 6 3.37 -0.86 9.47
C VAL A 6 4.06 -0.92 8.12
N CYS A 7 3.86 0.12 7.32
CA CYS A 7 4.61 0.33 6.09
C CYS A 7 5.78 1.27 6.33
N ARG A 8 6.95 0.96 5.77
CA ARG A 8 8.11 1.84 5.71
C ARG A 8 8.41 2.16 4.26
N TYR A 9 8.51 3.45 3.96
CA TYR A 9 8.96 3.93 2.66
C TYR A 9 10.47 3.87 2.59
N GLN A 10 11.00 3.23 1.56
CA GLN A 10 12.39 3.30 1.15
C GLN A 10 12.46 4.01 -0.21
N ASP A 11 13.66 4.25 -0.73
CA ASP A 11 13.83 4.95 -2.02
C ASP A 11 13.11 4.22 -3.17
N ASN A 12 13.19 2.89 -3.21
CA ASN A 12 12.65 2.08 -4.30
C ASN A 12 11.63 1.03 -3.87
N ASP A 13 11.41 0.84 -2.56
CA ASP A 13 10.58 -0.23 -2.04
C ASP A 13 9.62 0.30 -0.96
N LEU A 14 8.41 -0.25 -0.96
CA LEU A 14 7.50 -0.19 0.17
C LEU A 14 7.67 -1.48 0.98
N GLU A 15 8.12 -1.36 2.22
CA GLU A 15 8.32 -2.51 3.10
C GLU A 15 7.17 -2.62 4.11
N TRP A 16 6.54 -3.79 4.20
CA TRP A 16 5.48 -4.05 5.17
C TRP A 16 5.94 -5.01 6.26
N PHE A 17 5.73 -4.60 7.51
CA PHE A 17 6.08 -5.34 8.72
C PHE A 17 4.82 -5.72 9.47
N ARG A 18 4.80 -6.92 10.06
CA ARG A 18 3.75 -7.29 11.02
C ARG A 18 3.90 -6.42 12.27
N LEU A 19 2.79 -5.90 12.78
CA LEU A 19 2.80 -5.07 13.99
C LEU A 19 3.23 -5.88 15.23
N LEU A 20 2.74 -7.11 15.35
CA LEU A 20 3.10 -8.04 16.42
C LEU A 20 3.88 -9.20 15.81
N SER A 21 5.21 -9.15 15.92
CA SER A 21 6.15 -10.14 15.37
C SER A 21 7.51 -10.02 16.05
N LEU A 22 8.19 -11.15 16.27
CA LEU A 22 9.58 -11.19 16.75
C LEU A 22 10.62 -10.99 15.62
N SER A 23 10.18 -11.01 14.36
CA SER A 23 11.05 -10.74 13.22
C SER A 23 11.21 -9.24 12.98
N VAL A 24 12.46 -8.79 12.87
CA VAL A 24 12.84 -7.44 12.44
C VAL A 24 12.89 -7.27 10.91
N ARG A 25 12.60 -8.34 10.16
CA ARG A 25 12.59 -8.32 8.69
C ARG A 25 11.18 -8.03 8.17
N PRO A 26 11.05 -7.28 7.07
CA PRO A 26 9.76 -7.06 6.45
C PRO A 26 9.20 -8.39 5.95
N LYS A 27 7.89 -8.58 6.12
CA LYS A 27 7.19 -9.76 5.60
C LYS A 27 6.94 -9.61 4.09
N HIS A 28 6.65 -8.40 3.64
CA HIS A 28 6.48 -8.09 2.22
C HIS A 28 7.34 -6.90 1.84
N LYS A 29 7.89 -6.95 0.64
CA LYS A 29 8.56 -5.84 -0.03
C LYS A 29 7.89 -5.65 -1.38
N PHE A 30 7.50 -4.42 -1.69
CA PHE A 30 6.90 -4.08 -2.96
C PHE A 30 7.81 -3.07 -3.67
N LYS A 31 8.36 -3.45 -4.82
CA LYS A 31 9.09 -2.49 -5.66
C LYS A 31 8.15 -1.37 -6.08
N ARG A 32 8.56 -0.13 -5.85
CA ARG A 32 7.82 1.07 -6.24
C ARG A 32 7.50 1.05 -7.74
N SER A 33 8.50 0.70 -8.55
CA SER A 33 8.40 0.59 -10.01
C SER A 33 7.54 -0.59 -10.49
N SER A 34 6.83 -1.28 -9.61
CA SER A 34 5.91 -2.38 -9.99
C SER A 34 4.64 -2.34 -9.16
N LEU A 35 4.45 -1.25 -8.41
CA LEU A 35 3.32 -1.02 -7.53
C LEU A 35 2.45 0.10 -8.12
N GLU A 36 1.27 -0.27 -8.57
CA GLU A 36 0.30 0.63 -9.19
C GLU A 36 -0.79 1.00 -8.20
N LEU A 37 -1.12 2.28 -8.11
CA LEU A 37 -2.26 2.76 -7.34
C LEU A 37 -3.52 2.72 -8.18
N LEU A 38 -4.44 1.80 -7.86
CA LEU A 38 -5.71 1.66 -8.57
C LEU A 38 -6.76 2.65 -8.04
N GLY A 39 -6.67 2.99 -6.76
CA GLY A 39 -7.55 3.96 -6.12
C GLY A 39 -7.78 3.67 -4.65
N ARG A 40 -8.88 4.21 -4.13
CA ARG A 40 -9.32 4.01 -2.75
C ARG A 40 -10.84 3.98 -2.64
N ARG A 41 -11.34 3.30 -1.61
CA ARG A 41 -12.77 3.23 -1.28
C ARG A 41 -13.00 3.17 0.22
N LYS A 42 -14.26 3.31 0.64
CA LYS A 42 -14.66 3.01 2.02
C LYS A 42 -14.62 1.49 2.26
N PRO A 43 -14.37 1.04 3.51
CA PRO A 43 -14.52 -0.36 3.87
C PRO A 43 -15.96 -0.84 3.65
N THR A 44 -16.12 -2.07 3.19
CA THR A 44 -17.44 -2.75 3.23
C THR A 44 -17.82 -3.07 4.68
N GLU A 45 -19.09 -3.40 4.95
CA GLU A 45 -19.54 -3.77 6.30
C GLU A 45 -18.74 -4.94 6.89
N ALA A 46 -18.44 -5.96 6.07
CA ALA A 46 -17.65 -7.12 6.47
C ALA A 46 -16.16 -6.81 6.71
N GLU A 47 -15.63 -5.74 6.11
CA GLU A 47 -14.27 -5.25 6.33
C GLU A 47 -14.21 -4.33 7.54
N ALA A 48 -15.23 -3.49 7.76
CA ALA A 48 -15.29 -2.51 8.85
C ALA A 48 -15.11 -3.14 10.24
N VAL A 49 -15.59 -4.38 10.43
CA VAL A 49 -15.40 -5.15 11.67
C VAL A 49 -13.99 -5.74 11.85
N LYS A 50 -13.12 -5.64 10.84
CA LYS A 50 -11.77 -6.24 10.80
C LYS A 50 -10.64 -5.22 10.70
N VAL A 51 -10.96 -3.98 10.36
CA VAL A 51 -10.00 -2.88 10.19
C VAL A 51 -10.25 -1.80 11.25
N GLN A 52 -9.30 -0.88 11.39
CA GLN A 52 -9.48 0.26 12.30
C GLN A 52 -10.62 1.18 11.81
N PRO A 53 -11.30 1.91 12.71
CA PRO A 53 -12.28 2.93 12.31
C PRO A 53 -11.62 4.06 11.51
N ASP A 54 -12.42 4.76 10.70
CA ASP A 54 -12.03 5.93 9.90
C ASP A 54 -10.84 5.70 8.96
N VAL A 55 -10.70 4.47 8.46
CA VAL A 55 -9.73 4.11 7.42
C VAL A 55 -10.34 4.10 6.03
N VAL A 56 -9.48 4.30 5.03
CA VAL A 56 -9.78 3.96 3.64
C VAL A 56 -9.15 2.62 3.28
N ILE A 57 -9.80 1.88 2.39
CA ILE A 57 -9.19 0.73 1.72
C ILE A 57 -8.52 1.25 0.46
N VAL A 58 -7.19 1.19 0.45
CA VAL A 58 -6.36 1.50 -0.71
C VAL A 58 -6.22 0.24 -1.54
N GLU A 59 -6.48 0.37 -2.84
CA GLU A 59 -6.42 -0.72 -3.81
C GLU A 59 -5.18 -0.51 -4.68
N LEU A 60 -4.28 -1.49 -4.63
CA LEU A 60 -3.00 -1.49 -5.30
C LEU A 60 -2.91 -2.72 -6.21
N ARG A 61 -2.10 -2.64 -7.25
CA ARG A 61 -1.64 -3.81 -8.02
C ARG A 61 -0.15 -3.93 -7.92
N TYR A 62 0.33 -5.10 -7.57
CA TYR A 62 1.74 -5.43 -7.51
C TYR A 62 2.02 -6.66 -8.36
N GLU A 63 2.81 -6.51 -9.43
CA GLU A 63 3.16 -7.62 -10.33
C GLU A 63 1.91 -8.42 -10.80
N GLY A 64 0.84 -7.70 -11.15
CA GLY A 64 -0.44 -8.29 -11.57
C GLY A 64 -1.32 -8.83 -10.44
N GLN A 65 -0.88 -8.80 -9.19
CA GLN A 65 -1.65 -9.24 -8.03
C GLN A 65 -2.28 -8.06 -7.29
N ASP A 66 -3.56 -8.18 -6.95
CA ASP A 66 -4.25 -7.16 -6.19
C ASP A 66 -3.80 -7.18 -4.71
N VAL A 67 -3.39 -6.02 -4.22
CA VAL A 67 -2.99 -5.79 -2.84
C VAL A 67 -3.91 -4.74 -2.25
N ARG A 68 -4.41 -4.99 -1.03
CA ARG A 68 -5.25 -4.02 -0.31
C ARG A 68 -4.61 -3.63 1.00
N LEU A 69 -4.63 -2.33 1.29
CA LEU A 69 -4.18 -1.77 2.55
C LEU A 69 -5.31 -0.98 3.21
N ALA A 70 -5.51 -1.17 4.51
CA ALA A 70 -6.40 -0.34 5.30
C ALA A 70 -5.57 0.66 6.10
N MET A 71 -5.75 1.96 5.86
CA MET A 71 -5.01 3.01 6.53
C MET A 71 -5.83 4.29 6.67
N LYS A 72 -5.45 5.15 7.61
CA LYS A 72 -6.03 6.49 7.72
C LYS A 72 -5.73 7.31 6.45
N PHE A 73 -6.56 8.30 6.19
CA PHE A 73 -6.48 9.08 4.96
C PHE A 73 -5.18 9.91 4.84
N ASP A 74 -4.65 10.40 5.96
CA ASP A 74 -3.35 11.07 6.05
C ASP A 74 -2.18 10.16 5.63
N ALA A 75 -2.18 8.90 6.11
CA ALA A 75 -1.19 7.90 5.70
C ALA A 75 -1.31 7.56 4.20
N TYR A 76 -2.54 7.51 3.66
CA TYR A 76 -2.78 7.35 2.23
C TYR A 76 -2.18 8.50 1.41
N ALA A 77 -2.33 9.74 1.86
CA ALA A 77 -1.74 10.90 1.18
C ALA A 77 -0.21 10.76 1.09
N GLY A 78 0.44 10.27 2.15
CA GLY A 78 1.87 9.95 2.14
C GLY A 78 2.23 8.85 1.13
N LEU A 79 1.47 7.75 1.09
CA LEU A 79 1.69 6.66 0.13
C LEU A 79 1.55 7.14 -1.32
N SER A 80 0.50 7.92 -1.61
CA SER A 80 0.25 8.48 -2.94
C SER A 80 1.40 9.37 -3.36
N SER A 81 1.81 10.32 -2.51
CA SER A 81 2.94 11.23 -2.82
C SER A 81 4.25 10.47 -3.03
N TRP A 82 4.51 9.40 -2.27
CA TRP A 82 5.73 8.59 -2.44
C TRP A 82 5.75 7.81 -3.77
N LEU A 83 4.59 7.33 -4.23
CA LEU A 83 4.46 6.70 -5.54
C LEU A 83 4.69 7.70 -6.69
N GLU A 84 4.07 8.88 -6.60
CA GLU A 84 4.20 9.95 -7.61
C GLU A 84 5.62 10.54 -7.68
N ALA A 85 6.34 10.56 -6.56
CA ALA A 85 7.73 11.03 -6.51
C ALA A 85 8.72 10.04 -7.15
N GLY A 86 8.28 8.85 -7.53
CA GLY A 86 9.13 7.82 -8.13
C GLY A 86 9.27 7.90 -9.64
N PRO A 87 10.25 7.18 -10.21
CA PRO A 87 10.30 7.01 -11.65
C PRO A 87 9.00 6.33 -12.09
N VAL A 88 8.20 7.07 -12.86
CA VAL A 88 6.90 6.63 -13.35
C VAL A 88 7.11 5.42 -14.24
N ILE A 89 6.64 4.26 -13.79
CA ILE A 89 6.47 3.10 -14.67
C ILE A 89 5.29 3.36 -15.59
N GLY A 90 5.61 3.77 -16.82
CA GLY A 90 4.62 3.88 -17.90
C GLY A 90 4.42 5.28 -18.47
N VAL A 91 5.49 5.91 -18.99
CA VAL A 91 5.38 6.72 -20.22
C VAL A 91 6.49 6.30 -21.19
N GLY A 92 6.33 5.13 -21.80
CA GLY A 92 6.63 4.98 -23.23
C GLY A 92 5.27 5.09 -23.92
N THR A 93 4.82 6.25 -24.35
CA THR A 93 5.16 6.83 -25.64
C THR A 93 5.23 8.35 -25.58
N TRP A 94 6.43 8.92 -25.71
CA TRP A 94 6.57 10.18 -26.44
C TRP A 94 6.81 9.78 -27.90
N ARG A 95 5.75 9.89 -28.71
CA ARG A 95 5.85 10.03 -30.16
C ARG A 95 5.15 11.33 -30.51
#